data_AF-A0A524DJF1-F1
#
_entry.id   AF-A0A524DJF1-F1
#
_cell.length_a   1.000
_cell.length_b   1.000
_cell.length_c   1.000
_cell.angle_alpha   90.00
_cell.angle_beta   90.00
_cell.angle_gamma   90.00
#
_symmetry.space_group_name_H-M   'P 1'
#
loop_
_entity.id
_entity.type
_entity.pdbx_description
1 polymer ?
#
loop_
_entity_poly.entity_id
_entity_poly.type
_entity_poly.pdbx_seq_one_letter_code
_entity_poly.pdbx_strand_id
1 'polypeptide(L)'
;MSEINMEYSQKQGNVARAFYLVLVGGWLVTITGVIWTFIDFFNPFENLTAYFEANPGYLFVAIFAIFLFLFFLMIFFVGFYRKGRKSLLKILYTKKELEEKYKDSLGIKITAGGVIASIMGLLISILIVFILEALPGTESTLLIMILSLMLTSTGTLILSIGLLIFLIVGIILLCVYSIRNGFYLIAKAIYKLSA
;
A
#
# COMPACT_ATOMS: atom_id res chain seq x y z
N MET A 1 29.81 1.08 6.71
CA MET A 1 28.58 0.83 7.48
C MET A 1 28.33 -0.67 7.43
N SER A 2 28.75 -1.39 8.47
CA SER A 2 28.74 -2.86 8.50
C SER A 2 27.33 -3.39 8.30
N GLU A 3 27.12 -4.22 7.28
CA GLU A 3 25.93 -5.05 7.16
C GLU A 3 25.91 -6.01 8.35
N ILE A 4 25.24 -5.60 9.44
CA ILE A 4 24.81 -6.54 10.47
C ILE A 4 23.89 -7.51 9.73
N ASN A 5 24.35 -8.74 9.52
CA ASN A 5 23.55 -9.85 9.02
C ASN A 5 22.44 -10.11 10.04
N MET A 6 21.36 -9.33 9.96
CA MET A 6 20.16 -9.55 10.76
C MET A 6 19.53 -10.84 10.25
N GLU A 7 19.74 -11.91 11.00
CA GLU A 7 19.15 -13.21 10.73
C GLU A 7 17.66 -13.13 11.11
N TYR A 8 16.81 -12.81 10.12
CA TYR A 8 15.36 -12.76 10.32
C TYR A 8 14.80 -14.18 10.41
N SER A 9 13.86 -14.40 11.34
CA SER A 9 13.18 -15.70 11.46
C SER A 9 12.40 -16.05 10.18
N GLN A 10 12.35 -17.33 9.83
CA GLN A 10 11.62 -17.85 8.67
C GLN A 10 10.16 -17.37 8.62
N LYS A 11 9.50 -17.25 9.79
CA LYS A 11 8.14 -16.71 9.92
C LYS A 11 8.05 -15.23 9.49
N GLN A 12 9.01 -14.39 9.89
CA GLN A 12 9.08 -12.97 9.49
C GLN A 12 9.34 -12.84 7.99
N GLY A 13 10.21 -13.72 7.46
CA GLY A 13 10.49 -13.81 6.04
C GLY A 13 9.28 -14.12 5.18
N ASN A 14 8.35 -14.96 5.66
CA ASN A 14 7.10 -15.29 4.98
C ASN A 14 6.09 -14.14 5.03
N VAL A 15 5.96 -13.47 6.17
CA VAL A 15 5.08 -12.29 6.32
C VAL A 15 5.51 -11.16 5.37
N ALA A 16 6.82 -10.85 5.32
CA ALA A 16 7.34 -9.84 4.39
C ALA A 16 7.13 -10.23 2.91
N ARG A 17 7.18 -11.53 2.59
CA ARG A 17 6.87 -12.05 1.26
C ARG A 17 5.40 -11.85 0.91
N ALA A 18 4.48 -12.14 1.83
CA ALA A 18 3.05 -11.93 1.63
C ALA A 18 2.74 -10.44 1.38
N PHE A 19 3.24 -9.53 2.23
CA PHE A 19 3.07 -8.09 2.02
C PHE A 19 3.61 -7.62 0.67
N TYR A 20 4.79 -8.11 0.27
CA TYR A 20 5.35 -7.77 -1.03
C TYR A 20 4.46 -8.23 -2.18
N LEU A 21 3.94 -9.46 -2.13
CA LEU A 21 3.05 -9.98 -3.17
C LEU A 21 1.75 -9.17 -3.27
N VAL A 22 1.16 -8.79 -2.14
CA VAL A 22 -0.05 -7.94 -2.14
C VAL A 22 0.25 -6.55 -2.69
N LEU A 23 1.41 -5.95 -2.36
CA LEU A 23 1.83 -4.66 -2.93
C LEU A 23 2.02 -4.75 -4.45
N VAL A 24 2.65 -5.82 -4.94
CA VAL A 24 2.80 -6.06 -6.39
C VAL A 24 1.44 -6.22 -7.07
N GLY A 25 0.54 -7.00 -6.47
CA GLY A 25 -0.85 -7.13 -6.95
C GLY A 25 -1.56 -5.78 -7.01
N GLY A 26 -1.44 -4.97 -5.96
CA GLY A 26 -1.97 -3.60 -5.92
C GLY A 26 -1.42 -2.74 -7.06
N TRP A 27 -0.11 -2.79 -7.33
CA TRP A 27 0.50 -2.06 -8.44
C TRP A 27 -0.06 -2.49 -9.80
N LEU A 28 -0.23 -3.79 -10.03
CA LEU A 28 -0.82 -4.31 -11.27
C LEU A 28 -2.25 -3.81 -11.46
N VAL A 29 -3.08 -3.87 -10.41
CA VAL A 29 -4.46 -3.38 -10.44
C VAL A 29 -4.49 -1.87 -10.68
N THR A 30 -3.66 -1.08 -10.01
CA THR A 30 -3.60 0.37 -10.20
C THR A 30 -3.13 0.75 -11.60
N ILE A 31 -2.07 0.11 -12.14
CA ILE A 31 -1.61 0.40 -13.52
C ILE A 31 -2.72 0.06 -14.52
N THR A 32 -3.37 -1.09 -14.35
CA THR A 32 -4.50 -1.50 -15.20
C THR A 32 -5.65 -0.50 -15.10
N GLY A 33 -6.00 -0.08 -13.88
CA GLY A 33 -7.03 0.92 -13.62
C GLY A 33 -6.70 2.26 -14.28
N VAL A 34 -5.46 2.74 -14.16
CA VAL A 34 -5.01 3.97 -14.84
C VAL A 34 -5.19 3.84 -16.35
N ILE A 35 -4.68 2.77 -16.97
CA ILE A 35 -4.81 2.54 -18.42
C ILE A 35 -6.29 2.54 -18.83
N TRP A 36 -7.14 1.85 -18.06
CA TRP A 36 -8.56 1.74 -18.35
C TRP A 36 -9.31 3.07 -18.15
N THR A 37 -8.96 3.86 -17.14
CA THR A 37 -9.50 5.22 -16.96
C THR A 37 -9.10 6.11 -18.13
N PHE A 38 -7.85 6.01 -18.62
CA PHE A 38 -7.42 6.74 -19.81
C PHE A 38 -8.21 6.33 -21.06
N ILE A 39 -8.46 5.03 -21.22
CA ILE A 39 -9.31 4.51 -22.29
C ILE A 39 -10.72 5.08 -22.21
N ASP A 40 -11.36 4.99 -21.03
CA ASP A 40 -12.73 5.46 -20.82
C ASP A 40 -12.83 6.98 -21.04
N PHE A 41 -11.79 7.75 -20.68
CA PHE A 41 -11.77 9.21 -20.81
C PHE A 41 -11.55 9.69 -22.26
N PHE A 42 -10.61 9.07 -22.98
CA PHE A 42 -10.26 9.49 -24.34
C PHE A 42 -11.05 8.78 -25.44
N ASN A 43 -11.76 7.70 -25.10
CA ASN A 43 -12.46 6.79 -26.02
C ASN A 43 -11.70 6.55 -27.35
N PRO A 44 -10.42 6.13 -27.32
CA PRO A 44 -9.63 6.01 -28.53
C PRO A 44 -10.11 4.86 -29.44
N PHE A 45 -10.94 3.95 -28.92
CA PHE A 45 -11.33 2.72 -29.62
C PHE A 45 -12.35 2.91 -30.74
N GLU A 46 -13.12 4.00 -30.77
CA GLU A 46 -14.06 4.28 -31.88
C GLU A 46 -13.37 4.36 -33.24
N ASN A 47 -12.11 4.82 -33.29
CA ASN A 47 -11.35 4.97 -34.53
C ASN A 47 -10.23 3.93 -34.70
N LEU A 48 -9.86 3.21 -33.63
CA LEU A 48 -8.77 2.23 -33.68
C LEU A 48 -9.16 0.93 -34.39
N THR A 49 -10.42 0.49 -34.28
CA THR A 49 -10.89 -0.74 -34.93
C THR A 49 -10.78 -0.64 -36.45
N ALA A 50 -11.30 0.45 -37.03
CA ALA A 50 -11.17 0.73 -38.46
C ALA A 50 -9.70 0.89 -38.91
N TYR A 51 -8.84 1.46 -38.06
CA TYR A 51 -7.41 1.61 -38.35
C TYR A 51 -6.65 0.28 -38.38
N PHE A 52 -6.94 -0.62 -37.42
CA PHE A 52 -6.31 -1.95 -37.35
C PHE A 52 -6.82 -2.90 -38.43
N GLU A 53 -8.09 -2.81 -38.82
CA GLU A 53 -8.64 -3.55 -39.96
C GLU A 53 -7.99 -3.13 -41.28
N ALA A 54 -7.74 -1.83 -41.46
CA ALA A 54 -7.05 -1.30 -42.64
C ALA A 54 -5.55 -1.67 -42.68
N ASN A 55 -4.91 -1.93 -41.52
CA ASN A 55 -3.48 -2.18 -41.43
C ASN A 55 -3.15 -3.28 -40.39
N PRO A 56 -3.30 -4.57 -40.75
CA PRO A 56 -3.11 -5.68 -39.81
C PRO A 56 -1.68 -5.77 -39.24
N GLY A 57 -0.69 -5.21 -39.93
CA GLY A 57 0.70 -5.15 -39.43
C GLY A 57 0.83 -4.41 -38.09
N TYR A 58 0.07 -3.34 -37.87
CA TYR A 58 0.12 -2.60 -36.61
C TYR A 58 -0.51 -3.36 -35.44
N LEU A 59 -1.46 -4.26 -35.70
CA LEU A 59 -2.06 -5.12 -34.68
C LEU A 59 -1.00 -6.07 -34.10
N PHE A 60 -0.16 -6.67 -34.94
CA PHE A 60 0.95 -7.50 -34.47
C PHE A 60 1.95 -6.69 -33.65
N VAL A 61 2.32 -5.47 -34.09
CA VAL A 61 3.22 -4.59 -33.34
C VAL A 61 2.64 -4.25 -31.97
N ALA A 62 1.34 -3.95 -31.88
CA ALA A 62 0.66 -3.67 -30.61
C ALA A 62 0.68 -4.88 -29.66
N ILE A 63 0.41 -6.09 -30.17
CA ILE A 63 0.47 -7.32 -29.38
C ILE A 63 1.88 -7.57 -28.86
N PHE A 64 2.90 -7.46 -29.71
CA PHE A 64 4.30 -7.64 -29.29
C PHE A 64 4.77 -6.55 -28.32
N ALA A 65 4.27 -5.32 -28.46
CA ALA A 65 4.54 -4.24 -27.50
C ALA A 65 3.94 -4.56 -26.12
N ILE A 66 2.73 -5.12 -26.05
CA ILE A 66 2.11 -5.56 -24.79
C ILE A 66 2.91 -6.70 -24.15
N PHE A 67 3.32 -7.70 -24.94
CA PHE A 67 4.17 -8.80 -24.43
C PHE A 67 5.52 -8.30 -23.93
N LEU A 68 6.15 -7.38 -24.64
CA LEU A 68 7.42 -6.78 -24.26
C LEU A 68 7.25 -5.96 -22.96
N PHE A 69 6.19 -5.18 -22.85
CA PHE A 69 5.85 -4.45 -21.63
C PHE A 69 5.66 -5.41 -20.43
N LEU A 70 4.88 -6.48 -20.60
CA LEU A 70 4.68 -7.52 -19.57
C LEU A 70 6.00 -8.19 -19.15
N PHE A 71 6.88 -8.47 -20.11
CA PHE A 71 8.18 -9.06 -19.85
C PHE A 71 9.07 -8.14 -19.01
N PHE A 72 9.19 -6.87 -19.41
CA PHE A 72 9.94 -5.87 -18.63
C PHE A 72 9.33 -5.64 -17.25
N LEU A 73 8.00 -5.63 -17.15
CA LEU A 73 7.28 -5.52 -15.89
C LEU A 73 7.60 -6.69 -14.95
N MET A 74 7.67 -7.92 -15.48
CA MET A 74 8.05 -9.10 -14.70
C MET A 74 9.50 -9.01 -14.20
N ILE A 75 10.45 -8.63 -15.06
CA ILE A 75 11.86 -8.42 -14.67
C ILE A 75 11.96 -7.36 -13.57
N PHE A 76 11.24 -6.25 -13.74
CA PHE A 76 11.21 -5.17 -12.76
C PHE A 76 10.72 -5.66 -11.39
N PHE A 77 9.62 -6.42 -11.35
CA PHE A 77 9.10 -6.99 -10.11
C PHE A 77 10.04 -8.01 -9.46
N VAL A 78 10.75 -8.83 -10.23
CA VAL A 78 11.74 -9.78 -9.70
C VAL A 78 12.95 -9.03 -9.12
N GLY A 79 13.43 -7.99 -9.79
CA GLY A 79 14.50 -7.12 -9.30
C GLY A 79 14.11 -6.41 -8.01
N PHE A 80 12.90 -5.84 -7.96
CA PHE A 80 12.34 -5.22 -6.77
C PHE A 80 12.04 -6.22 -5.66
N TYR A 81 11.76 -7.50 -5.95
CA TYR A 81 11.43 -8.50 -4.92
C TYR A 81 12.56 -8.67 -3.91
N ARG A 82 13.79 -8.80 -4.40
CA ARG A 82 14.96 -9.00 -3.53
C ARG A 82 15.21 -7.79 -2.63
N LYS A 83 15.16 -6.58 -3.20
CA LYS A 83 15.44 -5.33 -2.50
C LYS A 83 14.26 -4.91 -1.60
N GLY A 84 13.04 -5.01 -2.11
CA GLY A 84 11.79 -4.69 -1.43
C GLY A 84 11.54 -5.57 -0.22
N ARG A 85 11.72 -6.89 -0.32
CA ARG A 85 11.61 -7.79 0.83
C ARG A 85 12.62 -7.46 1.94
N LYS A 86 13.88 -7.22 1.57
CA LYS A 86 14.92 -6.80 2.54
C LYS A 86 14.57 -5.44 3.17
N SER A 87 14.06 -4.50 2.39
CA SER A 87 13.64 -3.18 2.87
C SER A 87 12.46 -3.28 3.84
N LEU A 88 11.43 -4.07 3.50
CA LEU A 88 10.28 -4.33 4.38
C LEU A 88 10.72 -4.96 5.70
N LEU A 89 11.56 -6.01 5.64
CA LEU A 89 12.11 -6.64 6.84
C LEU A 89 12.90 -5.65 7.70
N LYS A 90 13.73 -4.82 7.07
CA LYS A 90 14.50 -3.78 7.76
C LYS A 90 13.58 -2.76 8.43
N ILE A 91 12.56 -2.25 7.73
CA ILE A 91 11.64 -1.24 8.29
C ILE A 91 10.79 -1.82 9.43
N LEU A 92 10.27 -3.04 9.28
CA LEU A 92 9.37 -3.68 10.23
C LEU A 92 10.07 -4.27 11.45
N TYR A 93 11.28 -4.82 11.27
CA TYR A 93 11.92 -5.67 12.28
C TYR A 93 13.29 -5.20 12.76
N THR A 94 13.88 -4.14 12.18
CA THR A 94 15.07 -3.53 12.80
C THR A 94 14.63 -2.89 14.10
N LYS A 95 14.97 -3.54 15.22
CA LYS A 95 14.77 -2.98 16.55
C LYS A 95 15.64 -1.73 16.65
N LYS A 96 15.02 -0.58 16.90
CA LYS A 96 15.77 0.60 17.36
C LYS A 96 16.04 0.40 18.84
N GLU A 97 17.31 0.27 19.21
CA GLU A 97 17.70 0.19 20.62
C GLU A 97 17.27 1.48 21.33
N LEU A 98 16.50 1.31 22.41
CA LEU A 98 16.24 2.38 23.37
C LEU A 98 17.58 2.68 24.06
N GLU A 99 18.00 3.95 24.06
CA GLU A 99 19.10 4.39 24.93
C GLU A 99 18.78 3.92 26.36
N GLU A 100 19.77 3.37 27.08
CA GLU A 100 19.59 2.80 28.43
C GLU A 100 18.87 3.75 29.39
N LYS A 101 18.96 5.06 29.13
CA LYS A 101 18.27 6.15 29.83
C LYS A 101 16.74 6.05 29.85
N TYR A 102 16.10 5.37 28.88
CA TYR A 102 14.65 5.25 28.76
C TYR A 102 14.08 3.92 29.30
N LYS A 103 14.95 3.01 29.74
CA LYS A 103 14.58 1.62 30.08
C LYS A 103 13.78 1.50 31.38
N ASP A 104 13.97 2.43 32.32
CA ASP A 104 13.48 2.29 33.71
C ASP A 104 12.26 3.14 34.07
N SER A 105 11.84 4.11 33.26
CA SER A 105 10.65 4.92 33.58
C SER A 105 9.36 4.21 33.14
N LEU A 106 8.70 3.54 34.10
CA LEU A 106 7.35 2.96 33.94
C LEU A 106 6.33 3.98 33.40
N GLY A 107 6.43 5.25 33.80
CA GLY A 107 5.55 6.33 33.32
C GLY A 107 5.63 6.54 31.80
N ILE A 108 6.84 6.69 31.25
CA ILE A 108 7.04 6.84 29.79
C ILE A 108 6.54 5.61 29.05
N LYS A 109 6.65 4.42 29.66
CA LYS A 109 6.13 3.19 29.06
C LYS A 109 4.60 3.21 28.92
N ILE A 110 3.90 3.62 29.97
CA ILE A 110 2.44 3.70 29.97
C ILE A 110 1.97 4.79 29.01
N THR A 111 2.61 5.97 29.00
CA THR A 111 2.24 7.07 28.09
C THR A 111 2.49 6.70 26.62
N ALA A 112 3.64 6.09 26.30
CA ALA A 112 3.93 5.65 24.93
C ALA A 112 2.95 4.55 24.47
N GLY A 113 2.63 3.59 25.34
CA GLY A 113 1.62 2.58 25.08
C GLY A 113 0.23 3.18 24.83
N GLY A 114 -0.18 4.15 25.66
CA GLY A 114 -1.46 4.87 25.50
C GLY A 114 -1.56 5.63 24.18
N VAL A 115 -0.50 6.35 23.78
CA VAL A 115 -0.47 7.08 22.50
C VAL A 115 -0.55 6.12 21.31
N ILE A 116 0.15 4.97 21.35
CA ILE A 116 0.04 3.95 20.30
C ILE A 116 -1.39 3.40 20.24
N ALA A 117 -1.99 3.09 21.39
CA ALA A 117 -3.36 2.59 21.46
C ALA A 117 -4.37 3.61 20.91
N SER A 118 -4.20 4.91 21.17
CA SER A 118 -5.05 5.97 20.62
C SER A 118 -4.92 6.09 19.11
N ILE A 119 -3.69 6.05 18.56
CA ILE A 119 -3.46 6.08 17.10
C ILE A 119 -4.09 4.85 16.44
N MET A 120 -3.93 3.67 17.05
CA MET A 120 -4.52 2.43 16.57
C MET A 120 -6.05 2.49 16.60
N GLY A 121 -6.62 3.00 17.70
CA GLY A 121 -8.06 3.21 17.84
C GLY A 121 -8.62 4.13 16.76
N LEU A 122 -7.94 5.25 16.49
CA LEU A 122 -8.34 6.19 15.44
C LEU A 122 -8.35 5.51 14.05
N LEU A 123 -7.28 4.77 13.71
CA LEU A 123 -7.20 4.05 12.43
C LEU A 123 -8.29 2.98 12.29
N ILE A 124 -8.58 2.23 13.35
CA ILE A 124 -9.64 1.22 13.37
C ILE A 124 -11.02 1.88 13.24
N SER A 125 -11.26 2.99 13.96
CA SER A 125 -12.51 3.74 13.86
C SER A 125 -12.75 4.25 12.45
N ILE A 126 -11.72 4.78 11.75
CA ILE A 126 -11.84 5.18 10.34
C ILE A 126 -12.27 3.99 9.47
N LEU A 127 -11.66 2.81 9.66
CA LEU A 127 -12.04 1.61 8.91
C LEU A 127 -13.49 1.18 9.19
N ILE A 128 -13.92 1.23 10.44
CA ILE A 128 -15.30 0.88 10.83
C ILE A 128 -16.30 1.87 10.21
N VAL A 129 -16.01 3.17 10.25
CA VAL A 129 -16.84 4.20 9.60
C VAL A 129 -16.95 3.91 8.10
N PHE A 130 -15.83 3.57 7.45
CA PHE A 130 -15.81 3.22 6.03
C PHE A 130 -16.69 2.00 5.70
N ILE A 131 -16.70 0.99 6.56
CA ILE A 131 -17.53 -0.21 6.39
C ILE A 131 -19.00 0.10 6.64
N LEU A 132 -19.31 0.87 7.69
CA LEU A 132 -20.69 1.23 8.05
C LEU A 132 -21.33 2.14 7.01
N GLU A 133 -20.59 3.07 6.43
CA GLU A 133 -21.07 3.93 5.34
C GLU A 133 -21.24 3.21 4.00
N ALA A 134 -20.62 2.03 3.83
CA ALA A 134 -20.81 1.19 2.66
C ALA A 134 -22.09 0.33 2.72
N LEU A 135 -22.79 0.28 3.87
CA LEU A 135 -24.01 -0.51 4.01
C LEU A 135 -25.22 0.25 3.40
N PRO A 136 -26.10 -0.44 2.67
CA PRO A 136 -27.29 0.19 2.10
C PRO A 136 -28.24 0.65 3.22
N GLY A 137 -28.52 1.96 3.27
CA GLY A 137 -29.44 2.58 4.25
C GLY A 137 -28.84 3.72 5.07
N THR A 138 -27.58 4.11 4.86
CA THR A 138 -26.94 5.24 5.55
C THR A 138 -27.07 6.52 4.75
N GLU A 139 -27.61 7.59 5.36
CA GLU A 139 -27.66 8.93 4.76
C GLU A 139 -26.31 9.65 4.91
N SER A 140 -25.32 9.29 4.10
CA SER A 140 -24.01 9.98 4.02
C SER A 140 -23.80 10.57 2.64
N THR A 141 -23.81 11.90 2.53
CA THR A 141 -23.81 12.64 1.26
C THR A 141 -22.44 12.71 0.59
N LEU A 142 -21.34 12.65 1.35
CA LEU A 142 -19.97 12.80 0.82
C LEU A 142 -19.38 11.49 0.31
N LEU A 143 -19.53 10.41 1.08
CA LEU A 143 -18.92 9.12 0.73
C LEU A 143 -19.71 8.42 -0.37
N ILE A 144 -21.05 8.53 -0.39
CA ILE A 144 -21.90 8.07 -1.50
C ILE A 144 -21.62 8.89 -2.78
N MET A 145 -21.33 10.19 -2.66
CA MET A 145 -20.93 11.02 -3.81
C MET A 145 -19.54 10.64 -4.36
N ILE A 146 -18.59 10.29 -3.49
CA ILE A 146 -17.29 9.76 -3.92
C ILE A 146 -17.48 8.37 -4.54
N LEU A 147 -18.25 7.47 -3.91
CA LEU A 147 -18.54 6.14 -4.44
C LEU A 147 -19.28 6.21 -5.78
N SER A 148 -20.25 7.10 -5.93
CA SER A 148 -20.98 7.29 -7.19
C SER A 148 -20.06 7.81 -8.28
N LEU A 149 -19.15 8.75 -7.97
CA LEU A 149 -18.10 9.20 -8.90
C LEU A 149 -17.09 8.08 -9.25
N MET A 150 -16.90 7.10 -8.36
CA MET A 150 -16.04 5.93 -8.60
C MET A 150 -16.76 4.82 -9.38
N LEU A 151 -18.10 4.81 -9.41
CA LEU A 151 -18.95 3.83 -10.08
C LEU A 151 -19.36 4.25 -11.51
N THR A 152 -19.11 5.48 -11.93
CA THR A 152 -19.50 6.02 -13.25
C THR A 152 -18.69 5.47 -14.42
N SER A 153 -17.45 5.02 -14.20
CA SER A 153 -16.57 4.45 -15.22
C SER A 153 -15.96 3.14 -14.72
N THR A 154 -15.86 2.16 -15.61
CA THR A 154 -15.21 0.88 -15.29
C THR A 154 -13.74 1.07 -14.91
N GLY A 155 -13.05 2.01 -15.56
CA GLY A 155 -11.67 2.34 -15.24
C GLY A 155 -11.51 2.98 -13.86
N THR A 156 -12.37 3.94 -13.50
CA THR A 156 -12.33 4.57 -12.17
C THR A 156 -12.61 3.56 -11.05
N LEU A 157 -13.50 2.59 -11.29
CA LEU A 157 -13.75 1.49 -10.37
C LEU A 157 -12.51 0.64 -10.16
N ILE A 158 -11.86 0.16 -11.22
CA ILE A 158 -10.65 -0.68 -11.12
C ILE A 158 -9.52 0.10 -10.41
N LEU A 159 -9.36 1.39 -10.74
CA LEU A 159 -8.37 2.25 -10.09
C LEU A 159 -8.62 2.39 -8.59
N SER A 160 -9.88 2.57 -8.19
CA SER A 160 -10.28 2.71 -6.79
C SER A 160 -10.00 1.45 -5.97
N ILE A 161 -10.25 0.25 -6.54
CA ILE A 161 -9.90 -1.03 -5.92
C ILE A 161 -8.38 -1.11 -5.69
N GLY A 162 -7.57 -0.72 -6.69
CA GLY A 162 -6.12 -0.70 -6.56
C GLY A 162 -5.64 0.21 -5.42
N LEU A 163 -6.18 1.43 -5.34
CA LEU A 163 -5.87 2.37 -4.25
C LEU A 163 -6.31 1.84 -2.88
N LEU A 164 -7.46 1.18 -2.80
CA LEU A 164 -7.98 0.61 -1.56
C LEU A 164 -7.09 -0.53 -1.05
N ILE A 165 -6.55 -1.37 -1.94
CA ILE A 165 -5.54 -2.38 -1.57
C ILE A 165 -4.32 -1.71 -0.93
N PHE A 166 -3.79 -0.63 -1.53
CA PHE A 166 -2.66 0.10 -0.97
C PHE A 166 -2.97 0.72 0.38
N LEU A 167 -4.17 1.28 0.55
CA LEU A 167 -4.60 1.88 1.81
C LEU A 167 -4.66 0.82 2.93
N ILE A 168 -5.28 -0.33 2.67
CA ILE A 168 -5.36 -1.43 3.65
C ILE A 168 -3.96 -1.93 4.01
N VAL A 169 -3.11 -2.21 3.01
CA VAL A 169 -1.74 -2.68 3.27
C VAL A 169 -0.93 -1.63 4.04
N GLY A 170 -1.08 -0.36 3.68
CA GLY A 170 -0.43 0.77 4.35
C GLY A 170 -0.81 0.85 5.82
N ILE A 171 -2.11 0.74 6.14
CA ILE A 171 -2.61 0.71 7.52
C ILE A 171 -2.03 -0.48 8.27
N ILE A 172 -2.07 -1.69 7.71
CA ILE A 172 -1.53 -2.89 8.38
C ILE A 172 -0.02 -2.74 8.65
N LEU A 173 0.75 -2.26 7.68
CA LEU A 173 2.19 -2.03 7.85
C LEU A 173 2.46 -0.97 8.94
N LEU A 174 1.67 0.09 8.96
CA LEU A 174 1.77 1.15 9.96
C LEU A 174 1.42 0.63 11.35
N CYS A 175 0.40 -0.22 11.49
CA CYS A 175 0.05 -0.90 12.73
C CYS A 175 1.21 -1.77 13.25
N VAL A 176 1.77 -2.63 12.39
CA VAL A 176 2.89 -3.51 12.78
C VAL A 176 4.13 -2.69 13.15
N TYR A 177 4.41 -1.61 12.40
CA TYR A 177 5.50 -0.70 12.69
C TYR A 177 5.31 0.02 14.04
N SER A 178 4.12 0.57 14.29
CA SER A 178 3.80 1.29 15.53
C SER A 178 3.91 0.40 16.76
N ILE A 179 3.46 -0.86 16.69
CA ILE A 179 3.59 -1.81 17.82
C ILE A 179 5.07 -2.10 18.14
N ARG A 180 5.92 -2.27 17.12
CA ARG A 180 7.32 -2.68 17.31
C ARG A 180 8.27 -1.52 17.60
N ASN A 181 8.08 -0.39 16.91
CA ASN A 181 9.01 0.75 16.91
C ASN A 181 8.37 2.05 17.41
N GLY A 182 7.05 2.12 17.55
CA GLY A 182 6.34 3.33 18.01
C GLY A 182 6.77 3.76 19.41
N PHE A 183 7.11 2.79 20.26
CA PHE A 183 7.54 3.04 21.63
C PHE A 183 8.82 3.90 21.70
N TYR A 184 9.80 3.59 20.85
CA TYR A 184 11.04 4.36 20.74
C TYR A 184 10.79 5.78 20.18
N LEU A 185 9.94 5.89 19.16
CA LEU A 185 9.61 7.19 18.54
C LEU A 185 8.93 8.13 19.53
N ILE A 186 7.99 7.61 20.32
CA ILE A 186 7.22 8.40 21.27
C ILE A 186 8.06 8.75 22.50
N ALA A 187 8.85 7.80 23.03
CA ALA A 187 9.78 8.09 24.13
C ALA A 187 10.79 9.20 23.74
N LYS A 188 11.32 9.15 22.52
CA LYS A 188 12.20 10.20 21.99
C LYS A 188 11.50 11.56 21.84
N ALA A 189 10.24 11.55 21.39
CA ALA A 189 9.46 12.78 21.23
C ALA A 189 9.14 13.44 22.59
N ILE A 190 8.71 12.65 23.58
CA ILE A 190 8.43 13.13 24.95
C ILE A 190 9.70 13.70 25.58
N TYR A 191 10.85 13.04 25.43
CA TYR A 191 12.10 13.55 25.97
C TYR A 191 12.52 14.88 25.34
N LYS A 192 12.41 15.01 24.01
CA LYS A 192 12.73 16.26 23.31
C LYS A 192 11.80 17.42 23.70
N LEU A 193 10.59 17.13 24.18
CA LEU A 193 9.65 18.13 24.69
C LEU A 193 9.85 18.44 26.18
N SER A 194 10.51 17.56 26.93
CA SER A 194 10.79 17.68 28.36
C SER A 194 12.15 18.28 28.68
N ALA A 195 13.05 18.36 27.68
CA ALA A 195 14.38 18.97 27.77
C ALA A 195 14.36 20.37 27.15
#